data_AF-A0A256XLN4-F1
#
_entry.id   AF-A0A256XLN4-F1
#
_cell.length_a   1.000
_cell.length_b   1.000
_cell.length_c   1.000
_cell.angle_alpha   90.00
_cell.angle_beta   90.00
_cell.angle_gamma   90.00
#
_symmetry.space_group_name_H-M   'P 1'
#
loop_
_entity.id
_entity.type
_entity.pdbx_description
1 polymer ?
#
loop_
_entity_poly.entity_id
_entity_poly.type
_entity_poly.pdbx_seq_one_letter_code
_entity_poly.pdbx_strand_id
1 'polypeptide(L)'
;MSDCKDLKDLFRKVSKMAMDISGNIHFFFHYVFHDSRHWQNLLNYLESVRNYINLSYAELWILRIAIQLHDIGLFLSPRSWNEFQISKEDLVQPNNNLLTELKRTLMVRALLDNLKQSFEEAFFDENNYLRLPSPLARKPWDEFNLIEKTAIRHIMRKLHAIIGSRAVVKKFVGTSTQECRKVSEIVGTMVRLHEGKYKEEVKNLGLWDISDSPIDLKKVTALLIMLDAIDCAGVSRASPRTLDEIIDEIRLLEERIIEIERKYDRERAVKNPPEYIAHWIFKRYIKRVDIEPGKVIILTETTEPAYMAGIIFFEIANNVWPKFHLAQEILQEYGFHFDLVVKTPSSELSISNIADKITKLSNIFHEAIVNENGISQLSKGESNIVYGLTLPRTLALLLSHGYVSIANQILCETLHISDADNWFKELLSAIDE
;
A
#
# COMPACT_ATOMS: atom_id res chain seq x y z
N MET A 1 -25.37 -6.50 25.08
CA MET A 1 -24.61 -5.31 24.67
C MET A 1 -23.19 -5.48 25.18
N SER A 2 -22.18 -5.33 24.33
CA SER A 2 -20.78 -5.62 24.68
C SER A 2 -20.27 -4.56 25.64
N ASP A 3 -19.87 -4.96 26.85
CA ASP A 3 -19.01 -4.12 27.69
C ASP A 3 -17.59 -4.26 27.13
N CYS A 4 -16.91 -3.16 26.81
CA CYS A 4 -15.57 -3.21 26.23
C CYS A 4 -14.47 -3.50 27.28
N LYS A 5 -14.87 -3.90 28.48
CA LYS A 5 -13.98 -4.36 29.57
C LYS A 5 -13.14 -5.57 29.20
N ASP A 6 -13.70 -6.55 28.48
CA ASP A 6 -12.92 -7.67 27.99
C ASP A 6 -12.54 -7.48 26.51
N LEU A 7 -11.32 -6.98 26.31
CA LEU A 7 -10.75 -6.73 24.98
C LEU A 7 -10.62 -8.00 24.13
N LYS A 8 -10.49 -9.19 24.74
CA LYS A 8 -10.44 -10.46 24.02
C LYS A 8 -11.79 -10.85 23.45
N ASP A 9 -12.86 -10.66 24.24
CA ASP A 9 -14.22 -10.89 23.77
C ASP A 9 -14.63 -9.85 22.72
N LEU A 10 -14.22 -8.60 22.90
CA LEU A 10 -14.37 -7.57 21.88
C LEU A 10 -13.65 -7.96 20.58
N PHE A 11 -12.40 -8.44 20.66
CA PHE A 11 -11.66 -8.92 19.49
C PHE A 11 -12.41 -10.04 18.76
N ARG A 12 -12.94 -11.04 19.47
CA ARG A 12 -13.72 -12.13 18.85
C ARG A 12 -14.93 -11.61 18.08
N LYS A 13 -15.66 -10.66 18.66
CA LYS A 13 -16.81 -10.01 18.02
C LYS A 13 -16.39 -9.22 16.77
N VAL A 14 -15.37 -8.37 16.91
CA VAL A 14 -14.85 -7.54 15.81
C VAL A 14 -14.34 -8.41 14.66
N SER A 15 -13.58 -9.46 14.98
CA SER A 15 -13.03 -10.39 13.99
C SER A 15 -14.13 -11.09 13.19
N LYS A 16 -15.21 -11.55 13.86
CA LYS A 16 -16.38 -12.11 13.15
C LYS A 16 -17.00 -11.11 12.18
N MET A 17 -17.23 -9.87 12.64
CA MET A 17 -17.81 -8.83 11.79
C MET A 17 -16.89 -8.44 10.61
N ALA A 18 -15.57 -8.40 10.83
CA ALA A 18 -14.59 -8.11 9.79
C ALA A 18 -14.52 -9.22 8.74
N MET A 19 -14.59 -10.49 9.16
CA MET A 19 -14.69 -11.64 8.25
C MET A 19 -15.96 -11.57 7.40
N ASP A 20 -17.11 -11.24 8.00
CA ASP A 20 -18.38 -11.12 7.28
C ASP A 20 -18.31 -10.02 6.21
N ILE A 21 -17.70 -8.86 6.47
CA ILE A 21 -17.56 -7.80 5.47
C ILE A 21 -16.53 -8.16 4.40
N SER A 22 -15.36 -8.65 4.80
CA SER A 22 -14.27 -8.97 3.86
C SER A 22 -14.59 -10.15 2.93
N GLY A 23 -15.44 -11.09 3.36
CA GLY A 23 -15.86 -12.24 2.55
C GLY A 23 -16.94 -11.97 1.50
N ASN A 24 -17.63 -10.82 1.57
CA ASN A 24 -18.82 -10.55 0.76
C ASN A 24 -18.58 -9.60 -0.44
N ILE A 25 -17.34 -9.13 -0.64
CA ILE A 25 -17.10 -7.92 -1.44
C ILE A 25 -16.15 -8.24 -2.60
N HIS A 26 -16.75 -8.56 -3.76
CA HIS A 26 -16.10 -8.82 -5.04
C HIS A 26 -15.70 -7.55 -5.82
N PHE A 27 -15.82 -6.37 -5.22
CA PHE A 27 -15.68 -5.10 -5.95
C PHE A 27 -14.23 -4.82 -6.40
N PHE A 28 -13.25 -5.54 -5.83
CA PHE A 28 -11.85 -5.16 -5.84
C PHE A 28 -10.89 -6.32 -6.16
N PHE A 29 -10.92 -6.80 -7.40
CA PHE A 29 -9.98 -7.81 -7.91
C PHE A 29 -8.48 -7.43 -7.77
N HIS A 30 -8.15 -6.15 -7.59
CA HIS A 30 -6.75 -5.69 -7.36
C HIS A 30 -6.29 -5.76 -5.91
N TYR A 31 -7.18 -6.14 -4.99
CA TYR A 31 -6.90 -6.22 -3.55
C TYR A 31 -6.83 -7.67 -3.07
N VAL A 32 -6.50 -8.61 -3.97
CA VAL A 32 -6.32 -10.04 -3.65
C VAL A 32 -5.27 -10.25 -2.54
N PHE A 33 -4.40 -9.26 -2.32
CA PHE A 33 -3.41 -9.25 -1.25
C PHE A 33 -3.88 -8.63 0.07
N HIS A 34 -5.04 -7.96 0.08
CA HIS A 34 -5.70 -7.35 1.23
C HIS A 34 -7.02 -8.06 1.50
N ASP A 35 -6.98 -9.39 1.65
CA ASP A 35 -8.14 -10.19 2.03
C ASP A 35 -7.99 -10.74 3.46
N SER A 36 -8.78 -11.73 3.83
CA SER A 36 -8.67 -12.32 5.17
C SER A 36 -7.29 -12.89 5.51
N ARG A 37 -6.49 -13.28 4.51
CA ARG A 37 -5.14 -13.82 4.71
C ARG A 37 -4.14 -12.72 5.07
N HIS A 38 -4.38 -11.48 4.64
CA HIS A 38 -3.53 -10.34 4.96
C HIS A 38 -3.43 -10.12 6.48
N TRP A 39 -4.56 -9.85 7.14
CA TRP A 39 -4.56 -9.63 8.58
C TRP A 39 -4.21 -10.89 9.37
N GLN A 40 -4.45 -12.11 8.84
CA GLN A 40 -3.97 -13.36 9.45
C GLN A 40 -2.44 -13.41 9.48
N ASN A 41 -1.78 -12.99 8.40
CA ASN A 41 -0.32 -12.95 8.35
C ASN A 41 0.25 -11.89 9.30
N LEU A 42 -0.39 -10.72 9.40
CA LEU A 42 -0.01 -9.72 10.42
C LEU A 42 -0.15 -10.28 11.84
N LEU A 43 -1.19 -11.08 12.13
CA LEU A 43 -1.32 -11.76 13.42
C LEU A 43 -0.22 -12.82 13.63
N ASN A 44 0.18 -13.56 12.59
CA ASN A 44 1.29 -14.51 12.68
C ASN A 44 2.62 -13.80 12.94
N TYR A 45 2.89 -12.70 12.23
CA TYR A 45 4.05 -11.85 12.47
C TYR A 45 4.03 -11.26 13.88
N LEU A 46 2.85 -10.83 14.37
CA LEU A 46 2.67 -10.36 15.74
C LEU A 46 3.11 -11.42 16.77
N GLU A 47 2.71 -12.68 16.57
CA GLU A 47 3.16 -13.77 17.46
C GLU A 47 4.67 -13.99 17.39
N SER A 48 5.28 -13.86 16.22
CA SER A 48 6.74 -13.95 16.07
C SER A 48 7.48 -12.81 16.78
N VAL A 49 6.95 -11.58 16.75
CA VAL A 49 7.60 -10.42 17.40
C VAL A 49 7.33 -10.33 18.89
N ARG A 50 6.24 -10.93 19.38
CA ARG A 50 5.81 -10.85 20.79
C ARG A 50 6.86 -11.34 21.78
N ASN A 51 7.75 -12.24 21.35
CA ASN A 51 8.86 -12.71 22.20
C ASN A 51 10.00 -11.69 22.35
N TYR A 52 10.03 -10.66 21.51
CA TYR A 52 11.10 -9.66 21.48
C TYR A 52 10.62 -8.27 21.93
N ILE A 53 9.31 -8.05 22.08
CA ILE A 53 8.74 -6.80 22.61
C ILE A 53 7.69 -7.08 23.69
N ASN A 54 7.82 -6.39 24.83
CA ASN A 54 6.86 -6.53 25.91
C ASN A 54 5.54 -5.78 25.59
N LEU A 55 4.45 -6.54 25.51
CA LEU A 55 3.10 -6.02 25.31
C LEU A 55 2.22 -6.38 26.50
N SER A 56 1.59 -5.37 27.10
CA SER A 56 0.54 -5.57 28.10
C SER A 56 -0.65 -6.30 27.48
N TYR A 57 -1.54 -6.83 28.33
CA TYR A 57 -2.80 -7.43 27.87
C TYR A 57 -3.59 -6.45 26.99
N ALA A 58 -3.71 -5.19 27.43
CA ALA A 58 -4.45 -4.18 26.72
C ALA A 58 -3.81 -3.84 25.36
N GLU A 59 -2.49 -3.65 25.34
CA GLU A 59 -1.74 -3.38 24.11
C GLU A 59 -1.87 -4.51 23.08
N LEU A 60 -1.73 -5.76 23.52
CA LEU A 60 -1.86 -6.93 22.65
C LEU A 60 -3.23 -7.01 21.99
N TRP A 61 -4.31 -6.88 22.76
CA TRP A 61 -5.66 -7.03 22.22
C TRP A 61 -6.10 -5.83 21.39
N ILE A 62 -5.71 -4.62 21.77
CA ILE A 62 -5.95 -3.42 20.95
C ILE A 62 -5.21 -3.51 19.62
N LEU A 63 -3.96 -3.95 19.61
CA LEU A 63 -3.20 -4.18 18.38
C LEU A 63 -3.87 -5.24 17.50
N ARG A 64 -4.33 -6.35 18.06
CA ARG A 64 -5.08 -7.39 17.33
C ARG A 64 -6.38 -6.87 16.73
N ILE A 65 -7.11 -6.01 17.45
CA ILE A 65 -8.32 -5.35 16.94
C ILE A 65 -7.96 -4.40 15.79
N ALA A 66 -6.92 -3.59 15.94
CA ALA A 66 -6.46 -2.67 14.90
C ALA A 66 -6.00 -3.41 13.63
N ILE A 67 -5.27 -4.53 13.77
CA ILE A 67 -4.87 -5.40 12.65
C ILE A 67 -6.10 -5.88 11.85
N GLN A 68 -7.20 -6.24 12.52
CA GLN A 68 -8.42 -6.67 11.81
C GLN A 68 -9.13 -5.53 11.06
N LEU A 69 -8.90 -4.28 11.48
CA LEU A 69 -9.67 -3.13 11.02
C LEU A 69 -8.89 -2.14 10.16
N HIS A 70 -7.55 -2.22 10.10
CA HIS A 70 -6.74 -1.20 9.42
C HIS A 70 -7.12 -0.99 7.95
N ASP A 71 -7.43 -2.08 7.26
CA ASP A 71 -7.85 -2.08 5.86
C ASP A 71 -9.36 -2.17 5.64
N ILE A 72 -10.17 -2.20 6.70
CA ILE A 72 -11.61 -2.49 6.56
C ILE A 72 -12.34 -1.50 5.65
N GLY A 73 -11.82 -0.26 5.54
CA GLY A 73 -12.32 0.76 4.65
C GLY A 73 -12.23 0.39 3.16
N LEU A 74 -11.30 -0.48 2.77
CA LEU A 74 -11.14 -0.97 1.39
C LEU A 74 -12.29 -1.88 0.95
N PHE A 75 -12.93 -2.54 1.90
CA PHE A 75 -14.04 -3.44 1.61
C PHE A 75 -15.36 -2.70 1.55
N LEU A 76 -15.50 -1.49 2.09
CA LEU A 76 -16.80 -0.83 2.10
C LEU A 76 -17.25 -0.40 0.71
N SER A 77 -18.51 -0.67 0.37
CA SER A 77 -19.08 -0.21 -0.89
C SER A 77 -19.05 1.33 -0.97
N PRO A 78 -18.58 1.92 -2.09
CA PRO A 78 -18.66 3.37 -2.30
C PRO A 78 -20.07 3.96 -2.12
N ARG A 79 -21.11 3.14 -2.35
CA ARG A 79 -22.51 3.55 -2.17
C ARG A 79 -22.86 3.85 -0.71
N SER A 80 -22.16 3.23 0.23
CA SER A 80 -22.37 3.42 1.66
C SER A 80 -21.64 4.64 2.24
N TRP A 81 -20.82 5.36 1.46
CA TRP A 81 -20.05 6.50 1.96
C TRP A 81 -20.91 7.57 2.62
N ASN A 82 -22.09 7.86 2.08
CA ASN A 82 -22.97 8.87 2.65
C ASN A 82 -23.52 8.45 4.03
N GLU A 83 -23.73 7.15 4.25
CA GLU A 83 -24.18 6.61 5.54
C GLU A 83 -23.11 6.78 6.63
N PHE A 84 -21.84 6.94 6.24
CA PHE A 84 -20.72 7.11 7.14
C PHE A 84 -20.49 8.55 7.59
N GLN A 85 -21.17 9.52 6.98
CA GLN A 85 -21.10 10.94 7.33
C GLN A 85 -19.65 11.47 7.41
N ILE A 86 -18.81 11.08 6.45
CA ILE A 86 -17.41 11.52 6.38
C ILE A 86 -17.40 12.94 5.83
N SER A 87 -17.04 13.91 6.67
CA SER A 87 -17.10 15.32 6.28
C SER A 87 -15.94 15.69 5.36
N LYS A 88 -16.10 16.74 4.56
CA LYS A 88 -15.03 17.26 3.69
C LYS A 88 -13.79 17.66 4.49
N GLU A 89 -13.98 18.18 5.69
CA GLU A 89 -12.91 18.62 6.60
C GLU A 89 -12.03 17.45 7.04
N ASP A 90 -12.59 16.24 7.19
CA ASP A 90 -11.81 15.03 7.48
C ASP A 90 -10.82 14.69 6.33
N LEU A 91 -11.07 15.18 5.11
CA LEU A 91 -10.23 14.95 3.93
C LEU A 91 -9.26 16.10 3.62
N VAL A 92 -9.37 17.22 4.33
CA VAL A 92 -8.54 18.42 4.14
C VAL A 92 -7.74 18.66 5.42
N GLN A 93 -6.55 18.05 5.51
CA GLN A 93 -5.64 18.29 6.63
C GLN A 93 -4.53 19.29 6.27
N PRO A 94 -4.07 20.15 7.21
CA PRO A 94 -3.10 21.23 6.93
C PRO A 94 -1.81 20.76 6.25
N ASN A 95 -1.36 19.55 6.56
CA ASN A 95 -0.09 18.98 6.08
C ASN A 95 -0.28 17.85 5.06
N ASN A 96 -1.53 17.51 4.72
CA ASN A 96 -1.85 16.47 3.74
C ASN A 96 -3.20 16.79 3.09
N ASN A 97 -3.17 17.56 2.01
CA ASN A 97 -4.36 17.88 1.26
C ASN A 97 -4.68 16.75 0.29
N LEU A 98 -5.20 15.63 0.83
CA LEU A 98 -5.64 14.46 0.07
C LEU A 98 -6.60 14.87 -1.05
N LEU A 99 -7.45 15.86 -0.81
CA LEU A 99 -8.35 16.41 -1.82
C LEU A 99 -7.58 17.03 -3.00
N THR A 100 -6.50 17.79 -2.75
CA THR A 100 -5.63 18.31 -3.82
C THR A 100 -4.91 17.19 -4.57
N GLU A 101 -4.42 16.15 -3.89
CA GLU A 101 -3.80 14.99 -4.54
C GLU A 101 -4.80 14.25 -5.45
N LEU A 102 -6.00 13.98 -4.93
CA LEU A 102 -7.07 13.33 -5.69
C LEU A 102 -7.46 14.15 -6.91
N LYS A 103 -7.60 15.47 -6.78
CA LYS A 103 -7.89 16.38 -7.90
C LYS A 103 -6.78 16.40 -8.97
N ARG A 104 -5.53 16.19 -8.57
CA ARG A 104 -4.39 16.14 -9.51
C ARG A 104 -4.24 14.80 -10.20
N THR A 105 -4.83 13.74 -9.66
CA THR A 105 -4.72 12.39 -10.18
C THR A 105 -5.40 12.29 -11.56
N LEU A 106 -4.66 11.79 -12.55
CA LEU A 106 -5.10 11.73 -13.95
C LEU A 106 -6.44 10.99 -14.12
N MET A 107 -6.59 9.81 -13.51
CA MET A 107 -7.82 9.01 -13.63
C MET A 107 -9.03 9.71 -12.99
N VAL A 108 -8.82 10.41 -11.88
CA VAL A 108 -9.87 11.18 -11.22
C VAL A 108 -10.27 12.36 -12.10
N ARG A 109 -9.31 13.07 -12.69
CA ARG A 109 -9.60 14.15 -13.65
C ARG A 109 -10.38 13.65 -14.87
N ALA A 110 -9.98 12.54 -15.46
CA ALA A 110 -10.68 11.92 -16.58
C ALA A 110 -12.12 11.54 -16.21
N LEU A 111 -12.33 11.01 -14.99
CA LEU A 111 -13.67 10.75 -14.47
C LEU A 111 -14.50 12.04 -14.35
N LEU A 112 -13.95 13.08 -13.74
CA LEU A 112 -14.64 14.36 -13.54
C LEU A 112 -15.02 15.04 -14.86
N ASP A 113 -14.15 14.98 -15.86
CA ASP A 113 -14.43 15.48 -17.21
C ASP A 113 -15.58 14.71 -17.87
N ASN A 114 -15.63 13.39 -17.68
CA ASN A 114 -16.75 12.56 -18.17
C ASN A 114 -18.07 12.91 -17.46
N LEU A 115 -18.01 13.21 -16.16
CA LEU A 115 -19.16 13.64 -15.37
C LEU A 115 -19.56 15.10 -15.63
N LYS A 116 -18.66 15.91 -16.20
CA LYS A 116 -18.80 17.37 -16.36
C LYS A 116 -19.07 18.08 -15.03
N GLN A 117 -18.36 17.66 -13.98
CA GLN A 117 -18.52 18.16 -12.62
C GLN A 117 -17.15 18.42 -11.98
N SER A 118 -17.08 19.39 -11.07
CA SER A 118 -15.95 19.50 -10.15
C SER A 118 -15.92 18.33 -9.16
N PHE A 119 -14.78 18.11 -8.50
CA PHE A 119 -14.67 17.07 -7.47
C PHE A 119 -15.69 17.30 -6.35
N GLU A 120 -15.82 18.55 -5.89
CA GLU A 120 -16.80 18.95 -4.89
C GLU A 120 -18.23 18.58 -5.26
N GLU A 121 -18.68 19.01 -6.44
CA GLU A 121 -20.04 18.76 -6.91
C GLU A 121 -20.32 17.26 -7.10
N ALA A 122 -19.32 16.49 -7.51
CA ALA A 122 -19.47 15.07 -7.77
C ALA A 122 -19.49 14.24 -6.47
N PHE A 123 -18.55 14.51 -5.55
CA PHE A 123 -18.24 13.61 -4.43
C PHE A 123 -18.75 14.10 -3.07
N PHE A 124 -19.32 15.30 -2.96
CA PHE A 124 -19.93 15.76 -1.71
C PHE A 124 -21.42 16.06 -1.89
N ASP A 125 -22.20 15.77 -0.85
CA ASP A 125 -23.60 16.16 -0.77
C ASP A 125 -23.75 17.62 -0.32
N GLU A 126 -25.01 18.08 -0.19
CA GLU A 126 -25.33 19.44 0.24
C GLU A 126 -24.87 19.75 1.69
N ASN A 127 -24.64 18.70 2.48
CA ASN A 127 -24.14 18.79 3.86
C ASN A 127 -22.62 18.63 3.95
N ASN A 128 -21.90 18.59 2.82
CA ASN A 128 -20.46 18.33 2.71
C ASN A 128 -20.02 16.94 3.20
N TYR A 129 -20.88 15.93 3.12
CA TYR A 129 -20.51 14.53 3.34
C TYR A 129 -20.12 13.81 2.06
N LEU A 130 -19.11 12.95 2.16
CA LEU A 130 -18.60 12.13 1.06
C LEU A 130 -19.71 11.22 0.53
N ARG A 131 -19.89 11.22 -0.79
CA ARG A 131 -20.85 10.36 -1.50
C ARG A 131 -20.27 9.84 -2.81
N LEU A 132 -20.83 8.75 -3.31
CA LEU A 132 -20.61 8.34 -4.69
C LEU A 132 -21.39 9.29 -5.63
N PRO A 133 -20.79 9.75 -6.75
CA PRO A 133 -21.48 10.64 -7.70
C PRO A 133 -22.80 10.04 -8.18
N SER A 134 -23.84 10.88 -8.26
CA SER A 134 -25.22 10.44 -8.59
C SER A 134 -25.31 9.58 -9.87
N PRO A 135 -24.60 9.89 -10.97
CA PRO A 135 -24.61 9.05 -12.18
C PRO A 135 -24.04 7.65 -11.94
N LEU A 136 -23.06 7.51 -11.04
CA LEU A 136 -22.43 6.23 -10.71
C LEU A 136 -23.24 5.45 -9.67
N ALA A 137 -23.90 6.12 -8.73
CA ALA A 137 -24.74 5.49 -7.71
C ALA A 137 -25.90 4.68 -8.30
N ARG A 138 -26.36 5.05 -9.50
CA ARG A 138 -27.45 4.37 -10.22
C ARG A 138 -27.00 3.15 -11.03
N LYS A 139 -25.70 2.98 -11.28
CA LYS A 139 -25.15 1.87 -12.08
C LYS A 139 -24.70 0.74 -11.16
N PRO A 140 -25.01 -0.55 -11.42
CA PRO A 140 -24.29 -1.66 -10.80
C PRO A 140 -22.80 -1.59 -11.12
N TRP A 141 -21.95 -2.18 -10.26
CA TRP A 141 -20.49 -2.10 -10.41
C TRP A 141 -20.00 -2.65 -11.75
N ASP A 142 -20.66 -3.68 -12.26
CA ASP A 142 -20.29 -4.38 -13.49
C ASP A 142 -20.43 -3.47 -14.72
N GLU A 143 -21.36 -2.52 -14.66
CA GLU A 143 -21.60 -1.49 -15.68
C GLU A 143 -20.62 -0.29 -15.59
N PHE A 144 -19.76 -0.23 -14.57
CA PHE A 144 -18.74 0.81 -14.53
C PHE A 144 -17.71 0.53 -15.63
N ASN A 145 -17.37 1.56 -16.41
CA ASN A 145 -16.28 1.47 -17.37
C ASN A 145 -14.92 1.47 -16.65
N LEU A 146 -13.84 1.20 -17.40
CA LEU A 146 -12.48 1.07 -16.85
C LEU A 146 -12.00 2.35 -16.13
N ILE A 147 -12.32 3.54 -16.65
CA ILE A 147 -11.96 4.83 -16.03
C ILE A 147 -12.72 4.99 -14.71
N GLU A 148 -14.03 4.74 -14.71
CA GLU A 148 -14.89 4.82 -13.52
C GLU A 148 -14.38 3.87 -12.42
N LYS A 149 -14.14 2.59 -12.76
CA LYS A 149 -13.59 1.60 -11.83
C LYS A 149 -12.26 2.05 -11.25
N THR A 150 -11.33 2.47 -12.11
CA THR A 150 -9.98 2.85 -11.69
C THR A 150 -9.96 4.11 -10.83
N ALA A 151 -10.72 5.14 -11.21
CA ALA A 151 -10.80 6.38 -10.46
C ALA A 151 -11.41 6.14 -9.06
N ILE A 152 -12.51 5.38 -8.97
CA ILE A 152 -13.14 5.05 -7.69
C ILE A 152 -12.21 4.20 -6.82
N ARG A 153 -11.51 3.21 -7.40
CA ARG A 153 -10.48 2.42 -6.70
C ARG A 153 -9.36 3.29 -6.14
N HIS A 154 -8.88 4.26 -6.93
CA HIS A 154 -7.83 5.17 -6.48
C HIS A 154 -8.31 6.05 -5.31
N ILE A 155 -9.53 6.59 -5.40
CA ILE A 155 -10.14 7.38 -4.33
C ILE A 155 -10.27 6.53 -3.07
N MET A 156 -10.79 5.31 -3.16
CA MET A 156 -10.87 4.38 -2.03
C MET A 156 -9.52 4.14 -1.39
N ARG A 157 -8.50 3.81 -2.19
CA ARG A 157 -7.14 3.59 -1.68
C ARG A 157 -6.63 4.78 -0.86
N LYS A 158 -6.89 6.00 -1.31
CA LYS A 158 -6.45 7.22 -0.62
C LYS A 158 -7.27 7.52 0.64
N LEU A 159 -8.50 7.03 0.71
CA LEU A 159 -9.44 7.37 1.78
C LEU A 159 -9.69 6.23 2.78
N HIS A 160 -9.24 5.00 2.51
CA HIS A 160 -9.66 3.82 3.27
C HIS A 160 -9.35 3.89 4.76
N ALA A 161 -8.18 4.43 5.14
CA ALA A 161 -7.79 4.60 6.54
C ALA A 161 -8.73 5.59 7.27
N ILE A 162 -9.15 6.66 6.59
CA ILE A 162 -10.11 7.65 7.12
C ILE A 162 -11.50 7.03 7.23
N ILE A 163 -11.96 6.36 6.16
CA ILE A 163 -13.25 5.67 6.13
C ILE A 163 -13.31 4.62 7.25
N GLY A 164 -12.28 3.77 7.36
CA GLY A 164 -12.17 2.72 8.36
C GLY A 164 -12.19 3.28 9.78
N SER A 165 -11.32 4.26 10.07
CA SER A 165 -11.19 4.85 11.41
C SER A 165 -12.45 5.60 11.86
N ARG A 166 -13.11 6.36 10.98
CA ARG A 166 -14.26 7.18 11.33
C ARG A 166 -15.56 6.39 11.41
N ALA A 167 -15.81 5.54 10.43
CA ALA A 167 -17.12 4.93 10.25
C ALA A 167 -17.19 3.51 10.83
N VAL A 168 -16.18 2.69 10.52
CA VAL A 168 -16.25 1.26 10.81
C VAL A 168 -15.83 0.95 12.23
N VAL A 169 -14.74 1.54 12.71
CA VAL A 169 -14.26 1.31 14.08
C VAL A 169 -15.36 1.65 15.09
N LYS A 170 -16.01 2.81 14.96
CA LYS A 170 -17.12 3.22 15.84
C LYS A 170 -18.30 2.25 15.79
N LYS A 171 -18.64 1.74 14.60
CA LYS A 171 -19.73 0.76 14.42
C LYS A 171 -19.38 -0.61 15.03
N PHE A 172 -18.14 -1.05 14.90
CA PHE A 172 -17.72 -2.41 15.23
C PHE A 172 -17.40 -2.55 16.73
N VAL A 173 -16.64 -1.59 17.25
CA VAL A 173 -16.30 -1.50 18.67
C VAL A 173 -17.51 -1.00 19.47
N GLY A 174 -18.20 0.01 18.97
CA GLY A 174 -19.36 0.63 19.61
C GLY A 174 -19.00 1.87 20.41
N THR A 175 -20.00 2.71 20.69
CA THR A 175 -19.84 3.98 21.40
C THR A 175 -20.78 4.11 22.60
N SER A 176 -21.46 3.02 22.97
CA SER A 176 -22.52 3.01 23.99
C SER A 176 -22.03 3.19 25.43
N THR A 177 -20.77 2.85 25.72
CA THR A 177 -20.15 3.06 27.04
C THR A 177 -18.95 4.01 26.91
N GLN A 178 -18.51 4.62 28.02
CA GLN A 178 -17.29 5.44 28.02
C GLN A 178 -16.07 4.63 27.60
N GLU A 179 -16.00 3.37 28.03
CA GLU A 179 -14.90 2.48 27.70
C GLU A 179 -14.86 2.11 26.22
N CYS A 180 -16.00 1.75 25.62
CA CYS A 180 -16.05 1.48 24.19
C CYS A 180 -15.73 2.73 23.35
N ARG A 181 -16.07 3.93 23.83
CA ARG A 181 -15.66 5.19 23.18
C ARG A 181 -14.14 5.36 23.19
N LYS A 182 -13.48 5.11 24.32
CA LYS A 182 -12.01 5.15 24.42
C LYS A 182 -11.34 4.11 23.52
N VAL A 183 -11.82 2.86 23.54
CA VAL A 183 -11.30 1.80 22.65
C VAL A 183 -11.47 2.19 21.18
N SER A 184 -12.64 2.73 20.80
CA SER A 184 -12.91 3.18 19.43
C SER A 184 -11.97 4.31 19.01
N GLU A 185 -11.66 5.24 19.91
CA GLU A 185 -10.75 6.35 19.64
C GLU A 185 -9.31 5.88 19.44
N ILE A 186 -8.84 4.98 20.31
CA ILE A 186 -7.50 4.39 20.23
C ILE A 186 -7.34 3.59 18.95
N VAL A 187 -8.25 2.65 18.68
CA VAL A 187 -8.22 1.81 17.46
C VAL A 187 -8.39 2.70 16.22
N GLY A 188 -9.28 3.69 16.25
CA GLY A 188 -9.49 4.62 15.14
C GLY A 188 -8.22 5.43 14.84
N THR A 189 -7.50 5.84 15.87
CA THR A 189 -6.21 6.53 15.71
C THR A 189 -5.17 5.61 15.07
N MET A 190 -5.03 4.36 15.54
CA MET A 190 -4.13 3.38 14.94
C MET A 190 -4.46 3.11 13.47
N VAL A 191 -5.75 2.88 13.16
CA VAL A 191 -6.23 2.63 11.79
C VAL A 191 -5.97 3.83 10.88
N ARG A 192 -6.10 5.06 11.37
CA ARG A 192 -5.81 6.26 10.55
C ARG A 192 -4.31 6.41 10.26
N LEU A 193 -3.46 6.04 11.22
CA LEU A 193 -2.02 6.30 11.17
C LEU A 193 -1.19 5.12 10.62
N HIS A 194 -1.80 3.94 10.42
CA HIS A 194 -1.09 2.72 10.03
C HIS A 194 -0.30 2.83 8.71
N GLU A 195 -0.69 3.72 7.80
CA GLU A 195 0.04 3.91 6.54
C GLU A 195 1.39 4.62 6.74
N GLY A 196 1.72 5.12 7.93
CA GLY A 196 3.00 5.79 8.23
C GLY A 196 3.20 7.15 7.56
N LYS A 197 2.16 7.70 6.90
CA LYS A 197 2.22 9.00 6.20
C LYS A 197 2.37 10.20 7.15
N TYR A 198 1.84 10.08 8.37
CA TYR A 198 1.83 11.16 9.36
C TYR A 198 2.94 10.96 10.41
N LYS A 199 4.20 10.92 9.97
CA LYS A 199 5.37 10.57 10.81
C LYS A 199 5.41 11.33 12.13
N GLU A 200 5.29 12.65 12.09
CA GLU A 200 5.32 13.49 13.29
C GLU A 200 4.14 13.23 14.23
N GLU A 201 2.96 12.92 13.69
CA GLU A 201 1.80 12.58 14.51
C GLU A 201 2.01 11.25 15.24
N VAL A 202 2.57 10.24 14.55
CA VAL A 202 2.93 8.96 15.17
C VAL A 202 3.99 9.15 16.26
N LYS A 203 5.02 9.97 16.01
CA LYS A 203 6.10 10.24 16.98
C LYS A 203 5.61 10.95 18.25
N ASN A 204 4.53 11.74 18.14
CA ASN A 204 3.93 12.49 19.25
C ASN A 204 2.82 11.72 20.01
N LEU A 205 2.51 10.47 19.62
CA LEU A 205 1.60 9.63 20.38
C LEU A 205 2.17 9.35 21.78
N GLY A 206 1.29 9.19 22.77
CA GLY A 206 1.66 8.97 24.17
C GLY A 206 0.90 7.83 24.82
N LEU A 207 0.84 7.87 26.16
CA LEU A 207 0.12 6.89 26.98
C LEU A 207 -1.39 7.21 27.03
N TRP A 208 -2.20 6.16 26.89
CA TRP A 208 -3.66 6.23 26.92
C TRP A 208 -4.22 5.14 27.84
N ASP A 209 -5.28 5.42 28.60
CA ASP A 209 -5.83 4.48 29.59
C ASP A 209 -7.19 3.90 29.19
N ILE A 210 -7.27 2.56 29.19
CA ILE A 210 -8.52 1.78 29.11
C ILE A 210 -8.67 0.98 30.41
N SER A 211 -9.71 1.25 31.19
CA SER A 211 -9.99 0.59 32.49
C SER A 211 -8.74 0.35 33.33
N ASP A 212 -8.02 1.44 33.60
CA ASP A 212 -6.82 1.50 34.43
C ASP A 212 -5.62 0.71 33.88
N SER A 213 -5.69 0.24 32.63
CA SER A 213 -4.57 -0.36 31.92
C SER A 213 -3.96 0.67 30.95
N PRO A 214 -2.70 1.09 31.16
CA PRO A 214 -2.03 2.00 30.25
C PRO A 214 -1.69 1.27 28.94
N ILE A 215 -1.85 1.99 27.85
CA ILE A 215 -1.50 1.59 26.49
C ILE A 215 -0.53 2.62 25.96
N ASP A 216 0.67 2.18 25.58
CA ASP A 216 1.56 3.01 24.82
C ASP A 216 1.12 3.03 23.34
N LEU A 217 0.40 4.08 22.96
CA LEU A 217 -0.18 4.20 21.63
C LEU A 217 0.89 4.37 20.56
N LYS A 218 2.03 5.01 20.88
CA LYS A 218 3.18 5.16 19.99
C LYS A 218 3.75 3.79 19.66
N LYS A 219 4.00 2.95 20.68
CA LYS A 219 4.51 1.59 20.54
C LYS A 219 3.60 0.70 19.69
N VAL A 220 2.31 0.60 20.02
CA VAL A 220 1.40 -0.30 19.30
C VAL A 220 1.09 0.18 17.88
N THR A 221 1.10 1.50 17.63
CA THR A 221 0.94 2.04 16.27
C THR A 221 2.18 1.75 15.42
N ALA A 222 3.38 1.92 15.97
CA ALA A 222 4.61 1.57 15.27
C ALA A 222 4.69 0.07 14.94
N LEU A 223 4.25 -0.81 15.86
CA LEU A 223 4.12 -2.23 15.55
C LEU A 223 3.15 -2.49 14.40
N LEU A 224 1.96 -1.88 14.40
CA LEU A 224 1.01 -2.03 13.29
C LEU A 224 1.62 -1.58 11.95
N ILE A 225 2.28 -0.43 11.92
CA ILE A 225 2.97 0.10 10.73
C ILE A 225 4.03 -0.89 10.23
N MET A 226 4.86 -1.44 11.13
CA MET A 226 5.89 -2.41 10.77
C MET A 226 5.28 -3.70 10.21
N LEU A 227 4.28 -4.27 10.91
CA LEU A 227 3.65 -5.53 10.53
C LEU A 227 2.95 -5.44 9.18
N ASP A 228 2.30 -4.31 8.89
CA ASP A 228 1.74 -4.01 7.57
C ASP A 228 2.84 -3.85 6.51
N ALA A 229 3.89 -3.08 6.81
CA ALA A 229 4.99 -2.82 5.88
C ALA A 229 5.69 -4.09 5.41
N ILE A 230 5.99 -5.01 6.33
CA ILE A 230 6.71 -6.24 6.01
C ILE A 230 5.82 -7.26 5.32
N ASP A 231 4.51 -7.01 5.20
CA ASP A 231 3.59 -7.93 4.57
C ASP A 231 3.61 -7.87 3.04
N CYS A 232 4.79 -8.13 2.49
CA CYS A 232 5.15 -8.02 1.09
C CYS A 232 5.21 -9.37 0.35
N ALA A 233 4.83 -10.49 0.98
CA ALA A 233 4.87 -11.79 0.32
C ALA A 233 3.66 -12.02 -0.62
N GLY A 234 3.93 -12.39 -1.88
CA GLY A 234 2.90 -12.55 -2.91
C GLY A 234 2.58 -13.99 -3.34
N VAL A 235 3.56 -14.91 -3.30
CA VAL A 235 3.51 -16.24 -3.97
C VAL A 235 2.35 -17.14 -3.51
N SER A 236 1.78 -16.93 -2.32
CA SER A 236 0.70 -17.76 -1.76
C SER A 236 -0.68 -17.08 -1.72
N ARG A 237 -0.79 -15.82 -2.17
CA ARG A 237 -1.99 -14.99 -1.97
C ARG A 237 -2.88 -14.89 -3.20
N ALA A 238 -2.36 -14.97 -4.40
CA ALA A 238 -3.18 -14.91 -5.61
C ALA A 238 -3.02 -16.20 -6.40
N SER A 239 -4.13 -16.78 -6.88
CA SER A 239 -4.03 -17.89 -7.82
C SER A 239 -3.35 -17.40 -9.11
N PRO A 240 -2.62 -18.24 -9.86
CA PRO A 240 -2.03 -17.84 -11.13
C PRO A 240 -3.03 -17.17 -12.07
N ARG A 241 -4.25 -17.73 -12.17
CA ARG A 241 -5.34 -17.14 -12.95
C ARG A 241 -5.73 -15.74 -12.47
N THR A 242 -5.84 -15.54 -11.16
CA THR A 242 -6.15 -14.22 -10.59
C THR A 242 -5.04 -13.21 -10.89
N LEU A 243 -3.79 -13.65 -10.88
CA LEU A 243 -2.65 -12.81 -11.25
C LEU A 243 -2.70 -12.43 -12.73
N ASP A 244 -3.03 -13.38 -13.61
CA ASP A 244 -3.14 -13.12 -15.06
C ASP A 244 -4.29 -12.12 -15.34
N GLU A 245 -5.44 -12.28 -14.67
CA GLU A 245 -6.57 -11.34 -14.77
C GLU A 245 -6.17 -9.91 -14.28
N ILE A 246 -5.40 -9.81 -13.20
CA ILE A 246 -4.85 -8.53 -12.70
C ILE A 246 -3.89 -7.93 -13.74
N ILE A 247 -2.99 -8.74 -14.31
CA ILE A 247 -2.03 -8.32 -15.31
C ILE A 247 -2.74 -7.78 -16.56
N ASP A 248 -3.74 -8.49 -17.07
CA ASP A 248 -4.49 -8.05 -18.25
C ASP A 248 -5.27 -6.75 -17.99
N GLU A 249 -5.86 -6.59 -16.81
CA GLU A 249 -6.53 -5.34 -16.46
C GLU A 249 -5.53 -4.17 -16.31
N ILE A 250 -4.36 -4.43 -15.73
CA ILE A 250 -3.26 -3.46 -15.68
C ILE A 250 -2.84 -3.04 -17.09
N ARG A 251 -2.72 -3.98 -18.03
CA ARG A 251 -2.35 -3.72 -19.42
C ARG A 251 -3.37 -2.82 -20.12
N LEU A 252 -4.65 -3.19 -20.05
CA LEU A 252 -5.74 -2.39 -20.61
C LEU A 252 -5.80 -1.00 -19.99
N LEU A 253 -5.51 -0.90 -18.70
CA LEU A 253 -5.48 0.38 -18.01
C LEU A 253 -4.31 1.25 -18.47
N GLU A 254 -3.13 0.67 -18.63
CA GLU A 254 -1.94 1.37 -19.11
C GLU A 254 -2.13 1.95 -20.51
N GLU A 255 -2.71 1.17 -21.43
CA GLU A 255 -3.10 1.67 -22.77
C GLU A 255 -4.04 2.87 -22.66
N ARG A 256 -5.03 2.78 -21.76
CA ARG A 256 -6.01 3.85 -21.54
C ARG A 256 -5.37 5.08 -20.89
N ILE A 257 -4.43 4.90 -19.96
CA ILE A 257 -3.67 5.99 -19.34
C ILE A 257 -2.89 6.74 -20.41
N ILE A 258 -2.17 6.05 -21.29
CA ILE A 258 -1.38 6.66 -22.37
C ILE A 258 -2.28 7.51 -23.29
N GLU A 259 -3.46 6.99 -23.66
CA GLU A 259 -4.44 7.74 -24.46
C GLU A 259 -4.92 9.01 -23.73
N ILE A 260 -5.20 8.90 -22.43
CA ILE A 260 -5.62 10.01 -21.59
C ILE A 260 -4.50 11.05 -21.42
N GLU A 261 -3.26 10.63 -21.16
CA GLU A 261 -2.09 11.50 -21.04
C GLU A 261 -1.89 12.33 -22.32
N ARG A 262 -2.05 11.70 -23.50
CA ARG A 262 -1.99 12.41 -24.80
C ARG A 262 -3.05 13.49 -24.94
N LYS A 263 -4.23 13.31 -24.34
CA LYS A 263 -5.32 14.31 -24.36
C LYS A 263 -5.03 15.51 -23.46
N TYR A 264 -4.29 15.34 -22.36
CA TYR A 264 -4.12 16.37 -21.32
C TYR A 264 -2.87 17.27 -21.46
N ASP A 265 -2.21 17.25 -22.62
CA ASP A 265 -1.02 18.01 -22.98
C ASP A 265 0.23 17.72 -22.09
N ARG A 266 1.38 17.54 -22.75
CA ARG A 266 2.60 16.98 -22.12
C ARG A 266 3.15 17.85 -20.98
N GLU A 267 2.85 19.14 -20.97
CA GLU A 267 3.35 20.09 -19.96
C GLU A 267 2.57 20.05 -18.63
N ARG A 268 1.41 19.38 -18.59
CA ARG A 268 0.57 19.24 -17.37
C ARG A 268 0.30 17.80 -16.96
N ALA A 269 0.89 16.82 -17.63
CA ALA A 269 0.94 15.44 -17.16
C ALA A 269 1.86 15.36 -15.93
N VAL A 270 1.30 15.70 -14.77
CA VAL A 270 2.00 15.62 -13.48
C VAL A 270 2.32 14.16 -13.19
N LYS A 271 3.58 13.79 -13.47
CA LYS A 271 4.54 12.85 -12.87
C LYS A 271 4.10 11.62 -12.04
N ASN A 272 2.83 11.30 -11.82
CA ASN A 272 2.45 10.16 -10.99
C ASN A 272 1.54 9.22 -11.79
N PRO A 273 2.12 8.34 -12.64
CA PRO A 273 1.40 7.15 -13.08
C PRO A 273 0.96 6.35 -11.85
N PRO A 274 0.02 5.40 -12.00
CA PRO A 274 -0.41 4.60 -10.87
C PRO A 274 0.74 3.74 -10.33
N GLU A 275 1.41 4.22 -9.28
CA GLU A 275 2.52 3.58 -8.57
C GLU A 275 2.24 2.12 -8.17
N TYR A 276 0.96 1.72 -8.12
CA TYR A 276 0.54 0.39 -7.70
C TYR A 276 0.86 -0.72 -8.70
N ILE A 277 1.05 -0.43 -9.99
CA ILE A 277 1.27 -1.48 -11.00
C ILE A 277 2.59 -2.20 -10.76
N ALA A 278 3.67 -1.43 -10.52
CA ALA A 278 4.98 -1.97 -10.21
C ALA A 278 4.95 -2.77 -8.89
N HIS A 279 4.35 -2.21 -7.84
CA HIS A 279 4.18 -2.87 -6.53
C HIS A 279 3.68 -4.32 -6.67
N TRP A 280 2.55 -4.53 -7.38
CA TRP A 280 1.97 -5.86 -7.50
C TRP A 280 2.80 -6.85 -8.31
N ILE A 281 3.45 -6.38 -9.37
CA ILE A 281 4.29 -7.21 -10.22
C ILE A 281 5.48 -7.75 -9.44
N PHE A 282 6.12 -6.92 -8.61
CA PHE A 282 7.32 -7.34 -7.88
C PHE A 282 7.00 -8.11 -6.59
N LYS A 283 5.88 -7.79 -5.91
CA LYS A 283 5.38 -8.54 -4.75
C LYS A 283 5.21 -10.04 -5.04
N ARG A 284 4.86 -10.40 -6.29
CA ARG A 284 4.75 -11.79 -6.77
C ARG A 284 6.02 -12.62 -6.54
N TYR A 285 7.19 -12.01 -6.59
CA TYR A 285 8.47 -12.73 -6.53
C TYR A 285 9.03 -12.85 -5.10
N ILE A 286 8.30 -12.30 -4.12
CA ILE A 286 8.59 -12.46 -2.70
C ILE A 286 7.84 -13.68 -2.18
N LYS A 287 8.60 -14.70 -1.77
CA LYS A 287 8.10 -16.00 -1.33
C LYS A 287 7.44 -15.91 0.05
N ARG A 288 8.16 -15.36 1.01
CA ARG A 288 7.73 -15.24 2.41
C ARG A 288 8.57 -14.22 3.16
N VAL A 289 8.11 -13.88 4.35
CA VAL A 289 8.85 -13.08 5.31
C VAL A 289 9.06 -13.89 6.57
N ASP A 290 10.32 -13.99 6.99
CA ASP A 290 10.74 -14.66 8.23
C ASP A 290 11.17 -13.60 9.25
N ILE A 291 10.76 -13.75 10.51
CA ILE A 291 11.16 -12.85 11.60
C ILE A 291 12.01 -13.66 12.58
N GLU A 292 13.27 -13.26 12.70
CA GLU A 292 14.27 -13.87 13.58
C GLU A 292 14.75 -12.83 14.60
N PRO A 293 15.42 -13.24 15.70
CA PRO A 293 16.01 -12.29 16.64
C PRO A 293 16.90 -11.27 15.91
N GLY A 294 16.55 -9.99 16.01
CA GLY A 294 17.33 -8.89 15.43
C GLY A 294 17.14 -8.65 13.94
N LYS A 295 16.32 -9.42 13.21
CA LYS A 295 16.16 -9.24 11.76
C LYS A 295 14.80 -9.67 11.20
N VAL A 296 14.36 -8.94 10.18
CA VAL A 296 13.24 -9.30 9.31
C VAL A 296 13.81 -9.66 7.95
N ILE A 297 13.57 -10.90 7.51
CA ILE A 297 14.13 -11.45 6.29
C ILE A 297 13.01 -11.58 5.25
N ILE A 298 13.15 -10.84 4.15
CA ILE A 298 12.31 -10.96 2.97
C ILE A 298 12.97 -11.96 2.02
N LEU A 299 12.37 -13.15 1.90
CA LEU A 299 12.89 -14.23 1.08
C LEU A 299 12.31 -14.17 -0.34
N THR A 300 13.19 -14.15 -1.34
CA THR A 300 12.83 -14.12 -2.77
C THR A 300 13.29 -15.40 -3.46
N GLU A 301 12.56 -15.87 -4.47
CA GLU A 301 12.95 -17.05 -5.28
C GLU A 301 13.54 -16.70 -6.64
N THR A 302 13.46 -15.43 -7.06
CA THR A 302 13.98 -15.01 -8.37
C THR A 302 15.50 -14.88 -8.35
N THR A 303 16.14 -15.39 -9.40
CA THR A 303 17.54 -15.14 -9.73
C THR A 303 17.69 -14.11 -10.85
N GLU A 304 16.60 -13.70 -11.49
CA GLU A 304 16.61 -12.74 -12.59
C GLU A 304 16.85 -11.30 -12.09
N PRO A 305 17.79 -10.54 -12.69
CA PRO A 305 18.10 -9.17 -12.30
C PRO A 305 16.92 -8.23 -12.37
N ALA A 306 16.08 -8.33 -13.41
CA ALA A 306 14.95 -7.42 -13.56
C ALA A 306 13.89 -7.57 -12.48
N TYR A 307 13.62 -8.80 -12.04
CA TYR A 307 12.74 -9.01 -10.90
C TYR A 307 13.39 -8.58 -9.60
N MET A 308 14.69 -8.82 -9.41
CA MET A 308 15.41 -8.38 -8.22
C MET A 308 15.46 -6.85 -8.10
N ALA A 309 15.80 -6.17 -9.19
CA ALA A 309 15.80 -4.72 -9.26
C ALA A 309 14.43 -4.14 -8.92
N GLY A 310 13.36 -4.74 -9.45
CA GLY A 310 12.04 -4.27 -9.12
C GLY A 310 11.59 -4.57 -7.69
N ILE A 311 12.01 -5.70 -7.12
CA ILE A 311 11.83 -5.96 -5.69
C ILE A 311 12.54 -4.87 -4.89
N ILE A 312 13.83 -4.64 -5.12
CA ILE A 312 14.62 -3.70 -4.30
C ILE A 312 14.13 -2.26 -4.47
N PHE A 313 14.01 -1.76 -5.70
CA PHE A 313 13.75 -0.34 -5.97
C PHE A 313 12.27 0.04 -5.94
N PHE A 314 11.34 -0.90 -6.16
CA PHE A 314 9.90 -0.58 -6.19
C PHE A 314 9.14 -1.17 -5.02
N GLU A 315 9.40 -2.42 -4.64
CA GLU A 315 8.73 -2.98 -3.47
C GLU A 315 9.39 -2.48 -2.18
N ILE A 316 10.68 -2.76 -2.02
CA ILE A 316 11.38 -2.50 -0.78
C ILE A 316 11.59 -1.00 -0.58
N ALA A 317 12.24 -0.31 -1.51
CA ALA A 317 12.61 1.11 -1.32
C ALA A 317 11.40 2.03 -1.16
N ASN A 318 10.31 1.78 -1.90
CA ASN A 318 9.18 2.71 -1.96
C ASN A 318 8.02 2.32 -1.03
N ASN A 319 7.76 1.02 -0.85
CA ASN A 319 6.57 0.56 -0.12
C ASN A 319 6.90 0.03 1.28
N VAL A 320 7.93 -0.81 1.40
CA VAL A 320 8.29 -1.45 2.69
C VAL A 320 9.15 -0.52 3.55
N TRP A 321 10.29 -0.07 3.02
CA TRP A 321 11.33 0.62 3.77
C TRP A 321 10.86 1.92 4.45
N PRO A 322 10.11 2.83 3.81
CA PRO A 322 9.74 4.10 4.44
C PRO A 322 8.88 3.91 5.69
N LYS A 323 7.99 2.90 5.68
CA LYS A 323 7.15 2.51 6.82
C LYS A 323 7.97 1.74 7.86
N PHE A 324 8.76 0.76 7.40
CA PHE A 324 9.62 -0.04 8.27
C PHE A 324 10.60 0.83 9.07
N HIS A 325 11.30 1.75 8.40
CA HIS A 325 12.25 2.67 9.03
C HIS A 325 11.60 3.57 10.09
N LEU A 326 10.43 4.15 9.78
CA LEU A 326 9.67 4.93 10.78
C LEU A 326 9.34 4.08 12.01
N ALA A 327 8.85 2.86 11.80
CA ALA A 327 8.55 1.97 12.90
C ALA A 327 9.81 1.55 13.66
N GLN A 328 10.91 1.27 12.95
CA GLN A 328 12.20 0.91 13.52
C GLN A 328 12.73 2.04 14.43
N GLU A 329 12.76 3.28 13.96
CA GLU A 329 13.17 4.46 14.75
C GLU A 329 12.41 4.53 16.08
N ILE A 330 11.10 4.30 16.04
CA ILE A 330 10.24 4.36 17.23
C ILE A 330 10.46 3.14 18.13
N LEU A 331 10.48 1.93 17.57
CA LEU A 331 10.55 0.68 18.32
C LEU A 331 11.90 0.48 19.01
N GLN A 332 12.97 1.09 18.49
CA GLN A 332 14.27 1.15 19.17
C GLN A 332 14.20 1.81 20.55
N GLU A 333 13.33 2.81 20.74
CA GLU A 333 13.08 3.44 22.05
C GLU A 333 12.56 2.43 23.10
N TYR A 334 11.96 1.33 22.63
CA TYR A 334 11.42 0.24 23.45
C TYR A 334 12.34 -0.98 23.50
N GLY A 335 13.60 -0.84 23.05
CA GLY A 335 14.59 -1.92 23.03
C GLY A 335 14.43 -2.92 21.87
N PHE A 336 13.51 -2.67 20.95
CA PHE A 336 13.22 -3.58 19.84
C PHE A 336 14.02 -3.18 18.59
N HIS A 337 15.12 -3.89 18.33
CA HIS A 337 16.07 -3.60 17.24
C HIS A 337 16.00 -4.68 16.17
N PHE A 338 15.69 -4.30 14.93
CA PHE A 338 15.58 -5.22 13.80
C PHE A 338 16.24 -4.62 12.56
N ASP A 339 17.02 -5.42 11.85
CA ASP A 339 17.49 -5.10 10.50
C ASP A 339 16.52 -5.64 9.45
N LEU A 340 16.31 -4.89 8.36
CA LEU A 340 15.59 -5.38 7.20
C LEU A 340 16.57 -6.00 6.21
N VAL A 341 16.31 -7.24 5.83
CA VAL A 341 17.19 -8.04 4.99
C VAL A 341 16.41 -8.60 3.80
N VAL A 342 16.98 -8.51 2.60
CA VAL A 342 16.49 -9.24 1.42
C VAL A 342 17.42 -10.43 1.17
N LYS A 343 16.84 -11.63 1.05
CA LYS A 343 17.58 -12.88 0.88
C LYS A 343 17.19 -13.58 -0.42
N THR A 344 18.19 -13.96 -1.19
CA THR A 344 18.08 -14.81 -2.38
C THR A 344 18.60 -16.21 -2.05
N PRO A 345 18.48 -17.20 -2.97
CA PRO A 345 19.11 -18.50 -2.77
C PRO A 345 20.64 -18.45 -2.58
N SER A 346 21.31 -17.44 -3.15
CA SER A 346 22.77 -17.35 -3.23
C SER A 346 23.38 -16.19 -2.42
N SER A 347 22.57 -15.23 -1.96
CA SER A 347 23.06 -14.00 -1.33
C SER A 347 22.08 -13.42 -0.30
N GLU A 348 22.60 -12.51 0.52
CA GLU A 348 21.85 -11.74 1.51
C GLU A 348 22.27 -10.27 1.44
N LEU A 349 21.29 -9.35 1.49
CA LEU A 349 21.50 -7.91 1.43
C LEU A 349 20.81 -7.24 2.62
N SER A 350 21.58 -6.58 3.48
CA SER A 350 21.04 -5.75 4.55
C SER A 350 20.57 -4.42 3.99
N ILE A 351 19.25 -4.23 3.89
CA ILE A 351 18.62 -3.00 3.40
C ILE A 351 18.86 -1.87 4.40
N SER A 352 18.79 -2.15 5.69
CA SER A 352 19.02 -1.15 6.74
C SER A 352 20.38 -0.46 6.63
N ASN A 353 21.41 -1.16 6.13
CA ASN A 353 22.76 -0.61 5.99
C ASN A 353 22.97 0.25 4.74
N ILE A 354 22.10 0.12 3.75
CA ILE A 354 22.24 0.81 2.44
C ILE A 354 20.98 1.61 2.06
N ALA A 355 20.07 1.78 3.00
CA ALA A 355 18.75 2.39 2.81
C ALA A 355 18.79 3.78 2.15
N ASP A 356 19.68 4.65 2.61
CA ASP A 356 19.84 6.00 2.04
C ASP A 356 20.32 5.94 0.58
N LYS A 357 21.19 4.97 0.28
CA LYS A 357 21.74 4.72 -1.06
C LYS A 357 20.65 4.13 -1.97
N ILE A 358 19.89 3.13 -1.51
CA ILE A 358 18.74 2.55 -2.21
C ILE A 358 17.67 3.61 -2.51
N THR A 359 17.35 4.48 -1.55
CA THR A 359 16.31 5.51 -1.73
C THR A 359 16.74 6.55 -2.77
N LYS A 360 18.01 6.99 -2.73
CA LYS A 360 18.58 7.89 -3.75
C LYS A 360 18.58 7.25 -5.13
N LEU A 361 19.04 6.00 -5.24
CA LEU A 361 19.03 5.25 -6.49
C LEU A 361 17.60 5.04 -6.98
N SER A 362 16.66 4.69 -6.12
CA SER A 362 15.25 4.56 -6.48
C SER A 362 14.74 5.85 -7.14
N ASN A 363 15.02 7.03 -6.57
CA ASN A 363 14.62 8.30 -7.18
C ASN A 363 15.22 8.48 -8.60
N ILE A 364 16.51 8.16 -8.78
CA ILE A 364 17.16 8.20 -10.09
C ILE A 364 16.49 7.22 -11.06
N PHE A 365 16.22 5.99 -10.60
CA PHE A 365 15.51 4.98 -11.38
C PHE A 365 14.11 5.46 -11.79
N HIS A 366 13.38 6.13 -10.91
CA HIS A 366 12.06 6.67 -11.24
C HIS A 366 12.13 7.78 -12.30
N GLU A 367 13.24 8.49 -12.40
CA GLU A 367 13.42 9.58 -13.37
C GLU A 367 14.11 9.14 -14.67
N ALA A 368 14.78 7.99 -14.67
CA ALA A 368 15.44 7.44 -15.84
C ALA A 368 14.42 7.04 -16.92
N ILE A 369 14.60 7.56 -18.13
CA ILE A 369 13.90 7.14 -19.35
C ILE A 369 15.00 6.81 -20.37
N VAL A 370 14.89 5.62 -20.99
CA VAL A 370 15.89 5.02 -21.88
C VAL A 370 16.35 6.01 -22.96
N ASN A 371 17.59 6.48 -22.86
CA ASN A 371 18.29 7.17 -23.93
C ASN A 371 18.82 6.13 -24.93
N GLU A 372 18.39 6.27 -26.18
CA GLU A 372 19.04 5.83 -27.43
C GLU A 372 19.84 4.52 -27.41
N ASN A 373 19.20 3.41 -27.85
CA ASN A 373 19.67 2.42 -28.86
C ASN A 373 19.08 1.00 -28.66
N GLY A 374 18.62 0.64 -27.46
CA GLY A 374 18.07 -0.71 -27.15
C GLY A 374 16.61 -0.97 -27.58
N ILE A 375 15.82 0.08 -27.87
CA ILE A 375 14.38 -0.02 -28.22
C ILE A 375 14.15 -0.51 -29.67
N SER A 376 15.22 -0.64 -30.48
CA SER A 376 15.13 -1.00 -31.90
C SER A 376 14.54 -2.40 -32.17
N GLN A 377 14.45 -3.27 -31.16
CA GLN A 377 13.79 -4.58 -31.25
C GLN A 377 12.28 -4.54 -31.00
N LEU A 378 11.75 -3.44 -30.45
CA LEU A 378 10.32 -3.28 -30.19
C LEU A 378 9.60 -2.86 -31.49
N SER A 379 8.38 -3.39 -31.69
CA SER A 379 7.55 -2.98 -32.82
C SER A 379 7.27 -1.47 -32.78
N LYS A 380 6.91 -0.90 -33.93
CA LYS A 380 6.60 0.54 -34.06
C LYS A 380 5.43 1.00 -33.15
N GLY A 381 4.60 0.07 -32.69
CA GLY A 381 3.57 0.34 -31.68
C GLY A 381 4.14 0.41 -30.26
N GLU A 382 5.02 -0.52 -29.92
CA GLU A 382 5.67 -0.64 -28.61
C GLU A 382 6.73 0.46 -28.38
N SER A 383 7.47 0.87 -29.41
CA SER A 383 8.46 1.94 -29.28
C SER A 383 7.80 3.30 -28.94
N ASN A 384 6.66 3.61 -29.54
CA ASN A 384 5.88 4.81 -29.24
C ASN A 384 5.25 4.83 -27.84
N ILE A 385 5.16 3.69 -27.18
CA ILE A 385 4.71 3.56 -25.79
C ILE A 385 5.85 3.94 -24.83
N VAL A 386 7.10 3.53 -25.13
CA VAL A 386 8.25 3.63 -24.21
C VAL A 386 8.81 5.05 -24.06
N TYR A 387 8.78 5.90 -25.11
CA TYR A 387 9.40 7.23 -25.09
C TYR A 387 8.78 8.26 -24.11
N GLY A 388 7.73 7.90 -23.38
CA GLY A 388 7.09 8.74 -22.35
C GLY A 388 7.05 8.12 -20.95
N LEU A 389 7.75 7.00 -20.71
CA LEU A 389 7.61 6.20 -19.49
C LEU A 389 8.86 6.22 -18.62
N THR A 390 8.67 6.22 -17.30
CA THR A 390 9.73 5.99 -16.32
C THR A 390 10.25 4.55 -16.43
N LEU A 391 11.53 4.31 -16.10
CA LEU A 391 12.13 2.96 -16.07
C LEU A 391 11.31 1.94 -15.24
N PRO A 392 10.75 2.26 -14.07
CA PRO A 392 9.90 1.33 -13.30
C PRO A 392 8.67 0.88 -14.08
N ARG A 393 8.01 1.82 -14.76
CA ARG A 393 6.82 1.56 -15.58
C ARG A 393 7.19 0.74 -16.81
N THR A 394 8.32 1.04 -17.44
CA THR A 394 8.87 0.26 -18.56
C THR A 394 9.19 -1.18 -18.15
N LEU A 395 9.90 -1.38 -17.03
CA LEU A 395 10.23 -2.72 -16.53
C LEU A 395 8.97 -3.50 -16.14
N ALA A 396 8.04 -2.88 -15.42
CA ALA A 396 6.75 -3.48 -15.08
C ALA A 396 5.98 -3.94 -16.34
N LEU A 397 5.94 -3.10 -17.39
CA LEU A 397 5.30 -3.46 -18.65
C LEU A 397 6.02 -4.61 -19.36
N LEU A 398 7.35 -4.55 -19.52
CA LEU A 398 8.11 -5.61 -20.17
C LEU A 398 7.96 -6.95 -19.45
N LEU A 399 8.09 -6.94 -18.14
CA LEU A 399 7.99 -8.14 -17.31
C LEU A 399 6.58 -8.72 -17.28
N SER A 400 5.54 -7.87 -17.32
CA SER A 400 4.16 -8.35 -17.42
C SER A 400 3.82 -8.96 -18.79
N HIS A 401 4.57 -8.63 -19.84
CA HIS A 401 4.47 -9.24 -21.17
C HIS A 401 5.46 -10.41 -21.39
N GLY A 402 6.21 -10.80 -20.36
CA GLY A 402 7.18 -11.91 -20.45
C GLY A 402 8.48 -11.56 -21.17
N TYR A 403 8.75 -10.28 -21.44
CA TYR A 403 9.97 -9.80 -22.09
C TYR A 403 11.14 -9.66 -21.10
N VAL A 404 11.44 -10.72 -20.36
CA VAL A 404 12.46 -10.73 -19.29
C VAL A 404 13.85 -10.42 -19.84
N SER A 405 14.22 -10.98 -20.99
CA SER A 405 15.52 -10.73 -21.62
C SER A 405 15.75 -9.26 -21.97
N ILE A 406 14.73 -8.59 -22.51
CA ILE A 406 14.77 -7.16 -22.84
C ILE A 406 14.84 -6.32 -21.57
N ALA A 407 14.07 -6.67 -20.54
CA ALA A 407 14.11 -5.97 -19.25
C ALA A 407 15.50 -6.07 -18.58
N ASN A 408 16.11 -7.26 -18.63
CA ASN A 408 17.48 -7.47 -18.15
C ASN A 408 18.49 -6.63 -18.96
N GLN A 409 18.37 -6.62 -20.30
CA GLN A 409 19.26 -5.82 -21.15
C GLN A 409 19.18 -4.31 -20.82
N ILE A 410 17.97 -3.76 -20.68
CA ILE A 410 17.78 -2.34 -20.32
C ILE A 410 18.43 -2.03 -18.97
N LEU A 411 18.30 -2.92 -17.99
CA LEU A 411 18.94 -2.74 -16.68
C LEU A 411 20.46 -2.82 -16.77
N CYS A 412 21.01 -3.79 -17.50
CA CYS A 412 22.45 -3.91 -17.72
C CYS A 412 23.01 -2.66 -18.42
N GLU A 413 22.30 -2.13 -19.42
CA GLU A 413 22.70 -0.91 -20.15
C GLU A 413 22.58 0.34 -19.27
N THR A 414 21.52 0.46 -18.47
CA THR A 414 21.26 1.65 -17.62
C THR A 414 22.19 1.68 -16.40
N LEU A 415 22.54 0.52 -15.86
CA LEU A 415 23.36 0.39 -14.65
C LEU A 415 24.80 0.04 -14.94
N HIS A 416 25.14 -0.21 -16.21
CA HIS A 416 26.46 -0.69 -16.64
C HIS A 416 26.90 -1.99 -15.94
N ILE A 417 25.95 -2.88 -15.63
CA ILE A 417 26.21 -4.14 -14.94
C ILE A 417 26.28 -5.29 -15.95
N SER A 418 27.36 -6.06 -15.90
CA SER A 418 27.70 -7.07 -16.92
C SER A 418 27.11 -8.46 -16.68
N ASP A 419 26.70 -8.77 -15.45
CA ASP A 419 26.17 -10.09 -15.07
C ASP A 419 25.18 -10.00 -13.89
N ALA A 420 24.12 -10.81 -13.97
CA ALA A 420 23.11 -11.02 -12.95
C ALA A 420 23.69 -11.49 -11.61
N ASP A 421 24.66 -12.40 -11.67
CA ASP A 421 25.23 -13.05 -10.48
C ASP A 421 26.22 -12.13 -9.73
N ASN A 422 26.74 -11.10 -10.40
CA ASN A 422 27.56 -10.05 -9.79
C ASN A 422 26.75 -8.80 -9.41
N TRP A 423 25.46 -8.72 -9.76
CA TRP A 423 24.62 -7.53 -9.55
C TRP A 423 24.60 -7.06 -8.09
N PHE A 424 24.51 -7.96 -7.11
CA PHE A 424 24.59 -7.58 -5.68
C PHE A 424 25.96 -7.03 -5.27
N LYS A 425 27.05 -7.60 -5.80
CA LYS A 425 28.42 -7.17 -5.46
C LYS A 425 28.77 -5.86 -6.16
N GLU A 426 28.36 -5.70 -7.41
CA GLU A 426 28.55 -4.49 -8.21
C GLU A 426 27.65 -3.35 -7.72
N LEU A 427 26.42 -3.62 -7.30
CA LEU A 427 25.58 -2.60 -6.66
C LEU A 427 26.23 -2.13 -5.35
N LEU A 428 26.77 -3.05 -4.55
CA LEU A 428 27.50 -2.69 -3.32
C LEU A 428 28.81 -1.95 -3.60
N SER A 429 29.55 -2.27 -4.65
CA SER A 429 30.83 -1.61 -5.00
C SER A 429 30.63 -0.25 -5.68
N ALA A 430 29.64 -0.11 -6.57
CA ALA A 430 29.26 1.17 -7.21
C ALA A 430 28.65 2.16 -6.21
N ILE A 431 28.36 1.70 -5.00
CA ILE A 431 27.81 2.46 -3.89
C ILE A 431 28.92 2.97 -2.93
N ASP A 432 30.16 2.48 -3.07
CA ASP A 432 31.32 2.90 -2.27
C ASP A 432 32.30 3.81 -3.04
N GLU A 433 32.04 4.06 -4.33
CA GLU A 433 32.61 5.16 -5.14
C GLU A 433 31.69 6.39 -5.13
#